data_AF-A0A3S0AZN0-F1
#
_entry.id   AF-A0A3S0AZN0-F1
#
_cell.length_a   1.000
_cell.length_b   1.000
_cell.length_c   1.000
_cell.angle_alpha   90.00
_cell.angle_beta   90.00
_cell.angle_gamma   90.00
#
_symmetry.space_group_name_H-M   'P 1'
#
loop_
_entity.id
_entity.type
_entity.pdbx_description
1 polymer ?
#
loop_
_entity_poly.entity_id
_entity_poly.type
_entity_poly.pdbx_seq_one_letter_code
_entity_poly.pdbx_strand_id
1 'polypeptide(L)'
;MTDAEGLWESYLDAFPDAEDRQYHNCHACRQFIQRFGGLVVIDEVGRTTPAIWNEDDADEHYKPAITALRKLVSRAKVTGPFMSSDKKWGTPVTGDWHHLAVTPPASMVYAGRTLTAGQAMAEKREDFKTVMHALNEFTQPMVEQALTLLTSDALYRSEKVLGQAQWLYALHVAKAAGHEKKNLVWRAIASAPAGFCHPRSSMIGTLLEDIAAGMEFSEVSRRFSAKMHPLAYQRPQAAPKAGAIAQAEKLFEQLGLAPALDRRIARLDEVPKVWAPKEAEAPKTAGGLFGHLTPKGAQPLPAMEIPASLMTLQKFVQTVIPGAEKIEVQLGDGNLPFLVMTTAVNADAPRLLHWEHPFSWYVWHGGAPARQYGLSTGWAKLAAITRLPARWDDDGERFKHHGDSVILLLDGARETRHASLALFPEHMRGEIHGVHSVIEAHSRSGQMQGLEDGSAIGIDMRQNGGGYPVLLRVTGAGRSQTYKIDRWD
;
A
#
# COMPACT_ATOMS: atom_id res chain seq x y z
N MET A 1 17.00 1.19 21.87
CA MET A 1 18.11 0.60 22.65
C MET A 1 19.30 1.52 22.56
N THR A 2 20.09 1.61 23.62
CA THR A 2 21.37 2.35 23.64
C THR A 2 22.56 1.42 23.85
N ASP A 3 23.77 1.98 23.84
CA ASP A 3 25.03 1.34 24.26
C ASP A 3 25.37 1.63 25.74
N ALA A 4 24.37 1.91 26.59
CA ALA A 4 24.61 2.16 28.01
C ALA A 4 25.15 0.90 28.71
N GLU A 5 26.33 1.03 29.34
CA GLU A 5 26.98 -0.02 30.11
C GLU A 5 27.01 0.34 31.61
N GLY A 6 27.30 -0.65 32.46
CA GLY A 6 27.44 -0.43 33.90
C GLY A 6 26.16 -0.06 34.65
N LEU A 7 24.98 -0.29 34.05
CA LEU A 7 23.70 0.11 34.66
C LEU A 7 23.42 -0.62 35.97
N TRP A 8 23.75 -1.91 36.05
CA TRP A 8 23.49 -2.70 37.27
C TRP A 8 24.38 -2.27 38.42
N GLU A 9 25.67 -2.09 38.14
CA GLU A 9 26.67 -1.63 39.09
C GLU A 9 26.30 -0.24 39.61
N SER A 10 25.94 0.68 38.71
CA SER A 10 25.47 2.01 39.09
C SER A 10 24.17 2.02 39.91
N TYR A 11 23.28 1.04 39.70
CA TYR A 11 22.08 0.89 40.51
C TYR A 11 22.43 0.44 41.94
N LEU A 12 23.29 -0.57 42.08
CA LEU A 12 23.69 -1.08 43.39
C LEU A 12 24.56 -0.11 44.18
N ASP A 13 25.48 0.60 43.51
CA ASP A 13 26.39 1.55 44.15
C ASP A 13 25.68 2.81 44.66
N ALA A 14 24.44 3.05 44.21
CA ALA A 14 23.62 4.16 44.70
C ALA A 14 23.07 3.94 46.12
N PHE A 15 23.09 2.69 46.62
CA PHE A 15 22.74 2.37 48.00
C PHE A 15 24.01 2.47 48.87
N PRO A 16 24.11 3.44 49.80
CA PRO A 16 25.33 3.69 50.55
C PRO A 16 25.62 2.61 51.58
N ASP A 17 24.58 2.07 52.21
CA ASP A 17 24.68 1.01 53.22
C ASP A 17 24.91 -0.37 52.58
N ALA A 18 25.76 -1.18 53.21
CA ALA A 18 26.16 -2.48 52.66
C ALA A 18 25.05 -3.54 52.78
N GLU A 19 24.25 -3.50 53.84
CA GLU A 19 23.11 -4.41 54.01
C GLU A 19 21.99 -4.05 53.03
N ASP A 20 21.72 -2.77 52.84
CA ASP A 20 20.76 -2.26 51.85
C ASP A 20 21.17 -2.62 50.41
N ARG A 21 22.47 -2.49 50.08
CA ARG A 21 22.99 -2.95 48.79
C ARG A 21 22.82 -4.46 48.61
N GLN A 22 23.08 -5.25 49.65
CA GLN A 22 22.90 -6.70 49.59
C GLN A 22 21.42 -7.09 49.45
N TYR A 23 20.50 -6.37 50.11
CA TYR A 23 19.05 -6.55 49.95
C TYR A 23 18.61 -6.29 48.51
N HIS A 24 19.17 -5.27 47.86
CA HIS A 24 18.86 -4.91 46.47
C HIS A 24 19.65 -5.70 45.41
N ASN A 25 20.58 -6.57 45.81
CA ASN A 25 21.37 -7.44 44.93
C ASN A 25 20.54 -8.63 44.41
N CYS A 26 19.51 -8.32 43.63
CA CYS A 26 18.53 -9.27 43.13
C CYS A 26 18.79 -9.65 41.66
N HIS A 27 18.82 -10.96 41.37
CA HIS A 27 18.99 -11.48 40.01
C HIS A 27 17.85 -11.08 39.06
N ALA A 28 16.60 -11.08 39.51
CA ALA A 28 15.45 -10.67 38.70
C ALA A 28 15.53 -9.18 38.30
N CYS A 29 15.87 -8.31 39.26
CA CYS A 29 16.07 -6.88 39.01
C CYS A 29 17.27 -6.63 38.09
N ARG A 30 18.36 -7.38 38.27
CA ARG A 30 19.54 -7.32 37.39
C ARG A 30 19.17 -7.63 35.94
N GLN A 31 18.45 -8.73 35.71
CA GLN A 31 18.01 -9.09 34.35
C GLN A 31 17.12 -8.02 33.74
N PHE A 32 16.21 -7.43 34.53
CA PHE A 32 15.37 -6.33 34.05
C PHE A 32 16.21 -5.10 33.64
N ILE A 33 17.11 -4.65 34.51
CA ILE A 33 17.98 -3.47 34.26
C ILE A 33 18.85 -3.71 33.03
N GLN A 34 19.47 -4.88 32.90
CA GLN A 34 20.33 -5.20 31.75
C GLN A 34 19.57 -5.25 30.42
N ARG A 35 18.31 -5.73 30.42
CA ARG A 35 17.54 -5.92 29.19
C ARG A 35 16.74 -4.68 28.79
N PHE A 36 16.19 -3.95 29.75
CA PHE A 36 15.25 -2.84 29.50
C PHE A 36 15.75 -1.50 30.03
N GLY A 37 16.74 -1.47 30.92
CA GLY A 37 17.23 -0.25 31.55
C GLY A 37 17.89 0.72 30.57
N GLY A 38 18.49 0.23 29.48
CA GLY A 38 19.09 1.05 28.42
C GLY A 38 18.10 1.56 27.36
N LEU A 39 16.79 1.51 27.61
CA LEU A 39 15.79 1.95 26.63
C LEU A 39 15.54 3.46 26.72
N VAL A 40 15.36 4.07 25.55
CA VAL A 40 15.02 5.48 25.38
C VAL A 40 13.90 5.65 24.35
N VAL A 41 13.14 6.72 24.48
CA VAL A 41 12.22 7.24 23.45
C VAL A 41 12.91 8.38 22.71
N ILE A 42 12.71 8.48 21.40
CA ILE A 42 13.24 9.55 20.56
C ILE A 42 12.10 10.48 20.14
N ASP A 43 12.26 11.78 20.40
CA ASP A 43 11.28 12.80 20.02
C ASP A 43 11.43 13.29 18.56
N GLU A 44 10.67 14.33 18.21
CA GLU A 44 10.65 14.89 16.85
C GLU A 44 11.92 15.57 16.39
N VAL A 45 12.76 16.02 17.33
CA VAL A 45 14.02 16.71 17.05
C VAL A 45 15.25 15.83 17.32
N GLY A 46 15.03 14.57 17.67
CA GLY A 46 16.06 13.55 17.90
C GLY A 46 16.56 13.45 19.33
N ARG A 47 15.99 14.20 20.28
CA ARG A 47 16.38 14.08 21.70
C ARG A 47 15.89 12.75 22.25
N THR A 48 16.66 12.22 23.19
CA THR A 48 16.35 10.98 23.88
C THR A 48 15.86 11.27 25.28
N THR A 49 14.87 10.49 25.73
CA THR A 49 14.46 10.44 27.14
C THR A 49 14.47 8.98 27.59
N PRO A 50 15.06 8.64 28.75
CA PRO A 50 14.99 7.28 29.30
C PRO A 50 13.55 6.79 29.39
N ALA A 51 13.30 5.60 28.85
CA ALA A 51 11.95 5.05 28.72
C ALA A 51 11.43 4.41 30.02
N ILE A 52 12.33 3.96 30.89
CA ILE A 52 12.01 3.27 32.14
C ILE A 52 12.20 4.16 33.36
N TRP A 53 13.18 5.05 33.34
CA TRP A 53 13.65 5.76 34.54
C TRP A 53 13.08 7.17 34.63
N ASN A 54 12.06 7.33 35.47
CA ASN A 54 11.46 8.61 35.83
C ASN A 54 11.65 8.87 37.33
N GLU A 55 12.25 10.01 37.67
CA GLU A 55 12.57 10.35 39.07
C GLU A 55 11.33 10.70 39.88
N ASP A 56 10.29 11.23 39.23
CA ASP A 56 9.04 11.63 39.88
C ASP A 56 8.21 10.41 40.35
N ASP A 57 8.45 9.24 39.76
CA ASP A 57 7.76 7.99 40.09
C ASP A 57 8.47 7.21 41.22
N ALA A 58 9.63 7.69 41.70
CA ALA A 58 10.48 6.98 42.64
C ALA A 58 10.35 7.53 44.08
N ASP A 59 10.21 6.62 45.05
CA ASP A 59 10.33 6.96 46.47
C ASP A 59 11.73 7.51 46.80
N GLU A 60 11.84 8.34 47.84
CA GLU A 60 13.10 9.00 48.26
C GLU A 60 14.28 8.03 48.39
N HIS A 61 14.02 6.80 48.87
CA HIS A 61 15.03 5.74 48.99
C HIS A 61 15.65 5.34 47.65
N TYR A 62 14.85 5.31 46.59
CA TYR A 62 15.25 4.85 45.26
C TYR A 62 15.70 5.98 44.32
N LYS A 63 15.36 7.24 44.62
CA LYS A 63 15.73 8.39 43.80
C LYS A 63 17.21 8.43 43.41
N PRO A 64 18.19 8.22 44.31
CA PRO A 64 19.61 8.23 43.92
C PRO A 64 19.95 7.19 42.84
N ALA A 65 19.40 5.98 42.95
CA ALA A 65 19.61 4.91 41.98
C ALA A 65 18.96 5.22 40.63
N ILE A 66 17.73 5.74 40.65
CA ILE A 66 17.00 6.13 39.43
C ILE A 66 17.70 7.30 38.72
N THR A 67 18.14 8.33 39.45
CA THR A 67 18.93 9.44 38.90
C THR A 67 20.23 8.96 38.27
N ALA A 68 20.94 8.03 38.92
CA ALA A 68 22.18 7.49 38.40
C ALA A 68 21.96 6.72 37.08
N LEU A 69 20.96 5.85 37.03
CA LEU A 69 20.55 5.14 35.82
C LEU A 69 20.13 6.11 34.71
N ARG A 70 19.26 7.07 35.03
CA ARG A 70 18.78 8.10 34.09
C ARG A 70 19.94 8.86 33.46
N LYS A 71 20.95 9.25 34.27
CA LYS A 71 22.16 9.94 33.81
C LYS A 71 22.99 9.11 32.84
N LEU A 72 23.20 7.82 33.12
CA LEU A 72 23.95 6.92 32.23
C LEU A 72 23.22 6.73 30.89
N VAL A 73 21.93 6.43 30.94
CA VAL A 73 21.11 6.17 29.75
C VAL A 73 20.99 7.41 28.87
N SER A 74 20.85 8.60 29.46
CA SER A 74 20.72 9.86 28.71
C SER A 74 22.00 10.28 27.98
N ARG A 75 23.16 9.72 28.36
CA ARG A 75 24.46 9.98 27.71
C ARG A 75 24.84 8.93 26.69
N ALA A 76 24.13 7.81 26.66
CA ALA A 76 24.40 6.69 25.78
C ALA A 76 23.89 6.97 24.35
N LYS A 77 24.53 6.33 23.36
CA LYS A 77 24.17 6.44 21.96
C LYS A 77 23.10 5.42 21.61
N VAL A 78 22.15 5.81 20.77
CA VAL A 78 21.13 4.88 20.25
C VAL A 78 21.77 3.89 19.26
N THR A 79 21.54 2.60 19.50
CA THR A 79 22.09 1.48 18.72
C THR A 79 21.05 0.76 17.87
N GLY A 80 19.76 1.04 18.09
CA GLY A 80 18.67 0.50 17.26
C GLY A 80 17.31 0.53 17.96
N PRO A 81 16.23 0.21 17.22
CA PRO A 81 14.90 0.08 17.80
C PRO A 81 14.81 -1.14 18.71
N PHE A 82 13.94 -1.08 19.72
CA PHE A 82 13.65 -2.22 20.59
C PHE A 82 12.30 -2.83 20.22
N MET A 83 12.25 -4.16 20.16
CA MET A 83 11.04 -4.93 19.94
C MET A 83 11.06 -6.16 20.85
N SER A 84 9.92 -6.50 21.43
CA SER A 84 9.75 -7.70 22.26
C SER A 84 8.36 -8.29 22.06
N SER A 85 8.28 -9.62 21.98
CA SER A 85 7.01 -10.35 21.98
C SER A 85 6.49 -10.64 23.41
N ASP A 86 7.28 -10.29 24.43
CA ASP A 86 6.91 -10.50 25.83
C ASP A 86 5.79 -9.53 26.25
N LYS A 87 4.67 -10.07 26.73
CA LYS A 87 3.53 -9.29 27.27
C LYS A 87 3.82 -8.68 28.64
N LYS A 88 4.92 -9.08 29.27
CA LYS A 88 5.39 -8.60 30.58
C LYS A 88 6.91 -8.60 30.55
N TRP A 89 7.52 -7.47 30.86
CA TRP A 89 8.97 -7.27 30.88
C TRP A 89 9.46 -7.40 32.31
N GLY A 90 10.37 -8.34 32.57
CA GLY A 90 10.84 -8.67 33.91
C GLY A 90 9.97 -9.71 34.64
N THR A 91 10.34 -10.00 35.87
CA THR A 91 9.69 -11.00 36.73
C THR A 91 9.10 -10.27 37.92
N PRO A 92 7.81 -9.89 37.95
CA PRO A 92 7.28 -8.94 38.93
C PRO A 92 7.29 -9.46 40.37
N VAL A 93 7.14 -10.77 40.58
CA VAL A 93 7.06 -11.39 41.90
C VAL A 93 7.79 -12.73 41.90
N THR A 94 8.58 -12.99 42.94
CA THR A 94 9.16 -14.31 43.24
C THR A 94 8.99 -14.61 44.73
N GLY A 95 8.10 -15.55 45.08
CA GLY A 95 7.71 -15.75 46.48
C GLY A 95 7.09 -14.47 47.06
N ASP A 96 7.62 -13.99 48.17
CA ASP A 96 7.18 -12.73 48.81
C ASP A 96 7.87 -11.47 48.24
N TRP A 97 8.80 -11.63 47.30
CA TRP A 97 9.60 -10.53 46.77
C TRP A 97 8.97 -9.88 45.55
N HIS A 98 8.91 -8.55 45.55
CA HIS A 98 8.53 -7.74 44.40
C HIS A 98 9.76 -7.23 43.66
N HIS A 99 9.71 -7.19 42.32
CA HIS A 99 10.84 -6.81 41.48
C HIS A 99 10.45 -5.83 40.38
N LEU A 100 11.46 -5.23 39.77
CA LEU A 100 11.30 -4.37 38.61
C LEU A 100 10.63 -5.13 37.45
N ALA A 101 9.48 -4.62 37.02
CA ALA A 101 8.75 -5.16 35.89
C ALA A 101 7.86 -4.10 35.24
N VAL A 102 7.59 -4.26 33.95
CA VAL A 102 6.69 -3.40 33.17
C VAL A 102 5.71 -4.27 32.40
N THR A 103 4.44 -3.86 32.36
CA THR A 103 3.45 -4.44 31.44
C THR A 103 3.28 -3.47 30.28
N PRO A 104 3.88 -3.74 29.11
CA PRO A 104 3.75 -2.85 27.95
C PRO A 104 2.31 -2.83 27.45
N PRO A 105 1.84 -1.72 26.86
CA PRO A 105 0.59 -1.70 26.09
C PRO A 105 0.59 -2.78 25.00
N ALA A 106 -0.58 -3.34 24.71
CA ALA A 106 -0.70 -4.41 23.70
C ALA A 106 -0.16 -3.99 22.32
N SER A 107 -0.23 -2.70 21.98
CA SER A 107 0.32 -2.13 20.73
C SER A 107 1.85 -2.14 20.65
N MET A 108 2.56 -2.27 21.78
CA MET A 108 4.03 -2.37 21.82
C MET A 108 4.53 -3.83 21.80
N VAL A 109 3.63 -4.81 21.94
CA VAL A 109 3.99 -6.23 21.87
C VAL A 109 4.19 -6.61 20.40
N TYR A 110 5.40 -7.02 20.06
CA TYR A 110 5.74 -7.44 18.72
C TYR A 110 5.02 -8.74 18.36
N ALA A 111 4.15 -8.67 17.35
CA ALA A 111 3.31 -9.77 16.87
C ALA A 111 3.63 -10.17 15.42
N GLY A 112 4.91 -10.12 15.04
CA GLY A 112 5.34 -10.55 13.70
C GLY A 112 5.08 -12.03 13.45
N ARG A 113 4.53 -12.36 12.28
CA ARG A 113 4.22 -13.75 11.90
C ARG A 113 5.38 -14.46 11.23
N THR A 114 6.27 -13.71 10.57
CA THR A 114 7.35 -14.25 9.72
C THR A 114 8.73 -14.14 10.37
N LEU A 115 8.95 -13.08 11.16
CA LEU A 115 10.21 -12.81 11.86
C LEU A 115 9.98 -12.85 13.36
N THR A 116 10.99 -13.28 14.10
CA THR A 116 11.06 -13.05 15.55
C THR A 116 11.39 -11.57 15.82
N ALA A 117 11.07 -11.07 17.02
CA ALA A 117 11.42 -9.70 17.43
C ALA A 117 12.93 -9.42 17.27
N GLY A 118 13.78 -10.41 17.58
CA GLY A 118 15.23 -10.33 17.40
C GLY A 118 15.66 -10.15 15.94
N GLN A 119 15.06 -10.92 15.02
CA GLN A 119 15.32 -10.82 13.59
C GLN A 119 14.84 -9.47 13.03
N ALA A 120 13.65 -9.01 13.43
CA ALA A 120 13.13 -7.71 13.02
C ALA A 120 14.01 -6.54 13.49
N MET A 121 14.52 -6.60 14.74
CA MET A 121 15.49 -5.62 15.23
C MET A 121 16.83 -5.67 14.46
N ALA A 122 17.25 -6.85 13.98
CA ALA A 122 18.46 -6.99 13.18
C ALA A 122 18.28 -6.40 11.78
N GLU A 123 17.15 -6.65 11.14
CA GLU A 123 16.78 -6.05 9.85
C GLU A 123 16.78 -4.52 9.93
N LYS A 124 16.15 -3.95 10.97
CA LYS A 124 16.14 -2.50 11.19
C LYS A 124 17.53 -1.90 11.41
N ARG A 125 18.47 -2.67 11.96
CA ARG A 125 19.87 -2.24 12.08
C ARG A 125 20.59 -2.20 10.73
N GLU A 126 20.22 -3.09 9.82
CA GLU A 126 20.74 -3.08 8.45
C GLU A 126 20.10 -1.97 7.60
N ASP A 127 18.80 -1.73 7.77
CA ASP A 127 18.07 -0.58 7.21
C ASP A 127 18.80 0.73 7.54
N PHE A 128 19.28 0.87 8.78
CA PHE A 128 20.02 2.07 9.21
C PHE A 128 21.29 2.29 8.41
N LYS A 129 22.06 1.24 8.15
CA LYS A 129 23.26 1.37 7.32
C LYS A 129 22.85 1.79 5.90
N THR A 130 21.88 1.10 5.32
CA THR A 130 21.42 1.36 3.95
C THR A 130 20.93 2.80 3.77
N VAL A 131 20.08 3.29 4.68
CA VAL A 131 19.55 4.66 4.65
C VAL A 131 20.66 5.68 4.90
N MET A 132 21.56 5.44 5.86
CA MET A 132 22.69 6.35 6.11
C MET A 132 23.61 6.46 4.91
N HIS A 133 23.88 5.36 4.21
CA HIS A 133 24.65 5.39 2.96
C HIS A 133 23.93 6.22 1.89
N ALA A 134 22.63 5.98 1.68
CA ALA A 134 21.83 6.74 0.73
C ALA A 134 21.79 8.24 1.03
N LEU A 135 21.64 8.64 2.30
CA LEU A 135 21.62 10.05 2.71
C LEU A 135 22.96 10.77 2.53
N ASN A 136 24.08 10.03 2.51
CA ASN A 136 25.40 10.59 2.26
C ASN A 136 25.69 10.73 0.76
N GLU A 137 25.14 9.83 -0.05
CA GLU A 137 25.34 9.78 -1.50
C GLU A 137 24.37 10.72 -2.25
N PHE A 138 23.08 10.65 -1.92
CA PHE A 138 22.04 11.47 -2.53
C PHE A 138 21.82 12.73 -1.69
N THR A 139 22.28 13.87 -2.20
CA THR A 139 22.17 15.15 -1.50
C THR A 139 20.74 15.69 -1.51
N GLN A 140 20.39 16.57 -0.57
CA GLN A 140 19.05 17.19 -0.53
C GLN A 140 18.66 17.86 -1.86
N PRO A 141 19.52 18.66 -2.54
CA PRO A 141 19.19 19.22 -3.85
C PRO A 141 18.86 18.17 -4.92
N MET A 142 19.55 17.02 -4.92
CA MET A 142 19.23 15.93 -5.85
C MET A 142 17.84 15.37 -5.60
N VAL A 143 17.45 15.22 -4.33
CA VAL A 143 16.11 14.75 -3.94
C VAL A 143 15.04 15.78 -4.28
N GLU A 144 15.30 17.07 -4.10
CA GLU A 144 14.40 18.17 -4.51
C GLU A 144 14.18 18.19 -6.03
N GLN A 145 15.24 18.00 -6.81
CA GLN A 145 15.16 17.88 -8.26
C GLN A 145 14.35 16.63 -8.67
N ALA A 146 14.59 15.49 -8.02
CA ALA A 146 13.81 14.27 -8.25
C ALA A 146 12.31 14.50 -7.95
N LEU A 147 11.98 15.15 -6.84
CA LEU A 147 10.59 15.49 -6.51
C LEU A 147 9.96 16.37 -7.59
N THR A 148 10.67 17.40 -8.05
CA THR A 148 10.20 18.29 -9.12
C THR A 148 9.86 17.51 -10.40
N LEU A 149 10.72 16.56 -10.79
CA LEU A 149 10.46 15.69 -11.95
C LEU A 149 9.27 14.75 -11.73
N LEU A 150 9.13 14.20 -10.52
CA LEU A 150 8.05 13.26 -10.21
C LEU A 150 6.68 13.93 -10.09
N THR A 151 6.62 15.19 -9.66
CA THR A 151 5.37 15.95 -9.51
C THR A 151 4.95 16.71 -10.76
N SER A 152 5.81 16.81 -11.77
CA SER A 152 5.52 17.55 -13.02
C SER A 152 4.80 16.71 -14.09
N ASP A 153 4.37 15.48 -13.77
CA ASP A 153 3.81 14.48 -14.70
C ASP A 153 4.70 14.17 -15.93
N ALA A 154 5.97 14.61 -15.90
CA ALA A 154 6.91 14.48 -17.00
C ALA A 154 7.53 13.07 -17.10
N LEU A 155 7.43 12.28 -16.04
CA LEU A 155 7.94 10.92 -15.95
C LEU A 155 6.79 9.90 -15.95
N TYR A 156 6.89 8.90 -16.82
CA TYR A 156 5.91 7.82 -16.92
C TYR A 156 5.81 7.02 -15.61
N ARG A 157 4.60 6.92 -15.05
CA ARG A 157 4.31 6.19 -13.78
C ARG A 157 5.07 6.73 -12.56
N SER A 158 5.30 8.04 -12.49
CA SER A 158 6.02 8.69 -11.38
C SER A 158 5.36 8.45 -10.00
N GLU A 159 4.04 8.26 -9.95
CA GLU A 159 3.26 8.03 -8.74
C GLU A 159 3.73 6.80 -7.94
N LYS A 160 4.40 5.85 -8.60
CA LYS A 160 4.91 4.60 -8.00
C LYS A 160 6.05 4.82 -7.02
N VAL A 161 6.83 5.88 -7.20
CA VAL A 161 8.06 6.15 -6.42
C VAL A 161 8.03 7.49 -5.70
N LEU A 162 7.01 8.32 -5.95
CA LEU A 162 6.85 9.64 -5.33
C LEU A 162 6.92 9.57 -3.80
N GLY A 163 6.24 8.60 -3.17
CA GLY A 163 6.27 8.43 -1.72
C GLY A 163 7.68 8.17 -1.17
N GLN A 164 8.50 7.40 -1.88
CA GLN A 164 9.88 7.11 -1.47
C GLN A 164 10.74 8.38 -1.54
N ALA A 165 10.58 9.19 -2.59
CA ALA A 165 11.26 10.48 -2.73
C ALA A 165 10.84 11.45 -1.62
N GLN A 166 9.54 11.55 -1.33
CA GLN A 166 9.00 12.41 -0.27
C GLN A 166 9.51 12.00 1.11
N TRP A 167 9.55 10.70 1.41
CA TRP A 167 10.08 10.19 2.67
C TRP A 167 11.57 10.50 2.82
N LEU A 168 12.37 10.30 1.77
CA LEU A 168 13.79 10.60 1.78
C LEU A 168 14.04 12.11 1.95
N TYR A 169 13.26 12.95 1.26
CA TYR A 169 13.30 14.40 1.41
C TYR A 169 12.97 14.85 2.84
N ALA A 170 11.86 14.35 3.41
CA ALA A 170 11.47 14.64 4.78
C ALA A 170 12.59 14.26 5.78
N LEU A 171 13.31 13.17 5.51
CA LEU A 171 14.44 12.76 6.32
C LEU A 171 15.66 13.69 6.19
N HIS A 172 15.95 14.22 5.00
CA HIS A 172 16.97 15.27 4.82
C HIS A 172 16.60 16.54 5.61
N VAL A 173 15.35 17.01 5.49
CA VAL A 173 14.85 18.20 6.20
C VAL A 173 14.94 18.01 7.71
N ALA A 174 14.44 16.88 8.22
CA ALA A 174 14.52 16.58 9.65
C ALA A 174 15.97 16.55 10.15
N LYS A 175 16.89 15.93 9.39
CA LYS A 175 18.31 15.84 9.73
C LYS A 175 19.01 17.20 9.69
N ALA A 176 18.58 18.12 8.83
CA ALA A 176 19.12 19.47 8.77
C ALA A 176 18.66 20.32 9.96
N ALA A 177 17.40 20.20 10.37
CA ALA A 177 16.80 20.98 11.45
C ALA A 177 17.02 20.42 12.86
N GLY A 178 17.23 19.10 12.98
CA GLY A 178 17.26 18.41 14.26
C GLY A 178 18.58 18.48 15.02
N HIS A 179 18.50 18.16 16.31
CA HIS A 179 19.64 18.17 17.22
C HIS A 179 20.54 16.94 17.02
N GLU A 180 19.96 15.74 17.08
CA GLU A 180 20.68 14.47 16.98
C GLU A 180 20.35 13.73 15.69
N LYS A 181 21.14 14.00 14.66
CA LYS A 181 20.95 13.49 13.29
C LYS A 181 20.78 11.98 13.19
N LYS A 182 21.56 11.20 13.96
CA LYS A 182 21.47 9.72 13.93
C LYS A 182 20.18 9.21 14.57
N ASN A 183 19.71 9.85 15.64
CA ASN A 183 18.49 9.45 16.32
C ASN A 183 17.26 9.69 15.44
N LEU A 184 17.26 10.77 14.66
CA LEU A 184 16.21 11.02 13.67
C LEU A 184 16.15 9.94 12.59
N VAL A 185 17.29 9.43 12.14
CA VAL A 185 17.34 8.32 11.18
C VAL A 185 16.81 7.04 11.83
N TRP A 186 17.21 6.72 13.06
CA TRP A 186 16.63 5.59 13.80
C TRP A 186 15.12 5.70 13.96
N ARG A 187 14.61 6.89 14.31
CA ARG A 187 13.18 7.16 14.43
C ARG A 187 12.46 6.93 13.10
N ALA A 188 12.99 7.47 12.00
CA ALA A 188 12.41 7.33 10.68
C ALA A 188 12.36 5.86 10.22
N ILE A 189 13.39 5.07 10.50
CA ILE A 189 13.46 3.64 10.14
C ILE A 189 12.50 2.79 10.95
N ALA A 190 12.30 3.12 12.23
CA ALA A 190 11.38 2.41 13.10
C ALA A 190 9.93 2.47 12.58
N SER A 191 9.55 3.55 11.91
CA SER A 191 8.22 3.75 11.32
C SER A 191 8.21 3.74 9.78
N ALA A 192 9.32 3.38 9.13
CA ALA A 192 9.42 3.42 7.67
C ALA A 192 8.47 2.38 7.04
N PRO A 193 7.73 2.74 5.98
CA PRO A 193 6.96 1.77 5.22
C PRO A 193 7.88 0.72 4.58
N ALA A 194 7.33 -0.48 4.33
CA ALA A 194 8.08 -1.57 3.71
C ALA A 194 8.71 -1.14 2.38
N GLY A 195 9.99 -1.44 2.19
CA GLY A 195 10.75 -1.11 0.98
C GLY A 195 11.30 0.32 0.89
N PHE A 196 11.05 1.19 1.87
CA PHE A 196 11.56 2.58 1.86
C PHE A 196 13.00 2.68 2.36
N CYS A 197 13.45 1.71 3.17
CA CYS A 197 14.80 1.70 3.74
C CYS A 197 15.90 1.24 2.77
N HIS A 198 15.57 0.97 1.50
CA HIS A 198 16.56 0.62 0.47
C HIS A 198 16.53 1.56 -0.74
N PRO A 199 16.78 2.89 -0.59
CA PRO A 199 16.68 3.84 -1.69
C PRO A 199 17.54 3.45 -2.91
N ARG A 200 18.80 3.03 -2.69
CA ARG A 200 19.74 2.65 -3.75
C ARG A 200 19.26 1.51 -4.64
N SER A 201 18.65 0.47 -4.06
CA SER A 201 18.18 -0.69 -4.83
C SER A 201 16.77 -0.50 -5.39
N SER A 202 16.17 0.66 -5.19
CA SER A 202 14.82 0.99 -5.65
C SER A 202 14.87 1.88 -6.89
N MET A 203 13.71 2.11 -7.51
CA MET A 203 13.64 2.97 -8.70
C MET A 203 13.95 4.44 -8.39
N ILE A 204 13.68 4.92 -7.17
CA ILE A 204 14.11 6.28 -6.79
C ILE A 204 15.64 6.40 -6.77
N GLY A 205 16.35 5.33 -6.37
CA GLY A 205 17.82 5.28 -6.41
C GLY A 205 18.36 5.46 -7.83
N THR A 206 17.80 4.75 -8.82
CA THR A 206 18.21 4.93 -10.23
C THR A 206 17.97 6.36 -10.71
N LEU A 207 16.82 6.97 -10.38
CA LEU A 207 16.54 8.35 -10.76
C LEU A 207 17.56 9.31 -10.14
N LEU A 208 17.90 9.12 -8.86
CA LEU A 208 18.88 9.94 -8.17
C LEU A 208 20.31 9.74 -8.70
N GLU A 209 20.67 8.52 -9.08
CA GLU A 209 21.95 8.22 -9.76
C GLU A 209 22.04 8.94 -11.12
N ASP A 210 20.97 8.90 -11.92
CA ASP A 210 20.92 9.57 -13.22
C ASP A 210 20.98 11.11 -13.07
N ILE A 211 20.33 11.68 -12.03
CA ILE A 211 20.44 13.10 -11.65
C ILE A 211 21.86 13.44 -11.20
N ALA A 212 22.47 12.63 -10.32
CA ALA A 212 23.81 12.85 -9.81
C ALA A 212 24.88 12.77 -10.92
N ALA A 213 24.63 11.97 -11.95
CA ALA A 213 25.45 11.88 -13.15
C ALA A 213 25.29 13.08 -14.11
N GLY A 214 24.37 14.02 -13.83
CA GLY A 214 24.14 15.19 -14.67
C GLY A 214 23.54 14.85 -16.04
N MET A 215 22.77 13.76 -16.14
CA MET A 215 22.16 13.35 -17.40
C MET A 215 21.07 14.33 -17.87
N GLU A 216 20.95 14.47 -19.18
CA GLU A 216 19.88 15.25 -19.81
C GLU A 216 18.51 14.60 -19.59
N PHE A 217 17.48 15.44 -19.42
CA PHE A 217 16.12 14.99 -19.08
C PHE A 217 15.58 13.92 -20.04
N SER A 218 15.84 14.04 -21.35
CA SER A 218 15.36 13.09 -22.35
C SER A 218 15.90 11.68 -22.12
N GLU A 219 17.17 11.56 -21.70
CA GLU A 219 17.79 10.28 -21.40
C GLU A 219 17.32 9.72 -20.05
N VAL A 220 17.18 10.58 -19.03
CA VAL A 220 16.61 10.21 -17.72
C VAL A 220 15.19 9.66 -17.91
N SER A 221 14.35 10.37 -18.65
CA SER A 221 12.96 9.97 -18.92
C SER A 221 12.89 8.63 -19.66
N ARG A 222 13.76 8.41 -20.66
CA ARG A 222 13.85 7.15 -21.40
C ARG A 222 14.26 5.97 -20.52
N ARG A 223 15.32 6.13 -19.71
CA ARG A 223 15.82 5.09 -18.79
C ARG A 223 14.81 4.77 -17.70
N PHE A 224 14.20 5.81 -17.13
CA PHE A 224 13.14 5.68 -16.15
C PHE A 224 11.96 4.88 -16.73
N SER A 225 11.47 5.27 -17.90
CA SER A 225 10.36 4.58 -18.59
C SER A 225 10.69 3.11 -18.91
N ALA A 226 11.91 2.81 -19.33
CA ALA A 226 12.34 1.45 -19.60
C ALA A 226 12.31 0.56 -18.35
N LYS A 227 12.73 1.08 -17.19
CA LYS A 227 12.68 0.33 -15.92
C LYS A 227 11.28 0.27 -15.32
N MET A 228 10.45 1.30 -15.54
CA MET A 228 9.05 1.38 -15.09
C MET A 228 8.07 0.64 -16.01
N HIS A 229 8.57 0.02 -17.09
CA HIS A 229 7.77 -0.73 -18.03
C HIS A 229 6.93 -1.79 -17.29
N PRO A 230 5.60 -1.87 -17.47
CA PRO A 230 4.72 -2.74 -16.68
C PRO A 230 5.07 -4.24 -16.73
N LEU A 231 5.74 -4.69 -17.79
CA LEU A 231 6.20 -6.08 -17.92
C LEU A 231 7.53 -6.38 -17.21
N ALA A 232 8.25 -5.35 -16.74
CA ALA A 232 9.57 -5.47 -16.14
C ALA A 232 9.60 -5.00 -14.67
N TYR A 233 8.96 -3.87 -14.35
CA TYR A 233 9.00 -3.28 -13.01
C TYR A 233 8.44 -4.22 -11.95
N GLN A 234 9.26 -4.55 -10.93
CA GLN A 234 8.96 -5.52 -9.87
C GLN A 234 8.53 -6.91 -10.37
N ARG A 235 8.85 -7.27 -11.61
CA ARG A 235 8.53 -8.58 -12.19
C ARG A 235 9.82 -9.37 -12.40
N PRO A 236 10.13 -10.33 -11.50
CA PRO A 236 11.26 -11.24 -11.71
C PRO A 236 11.17 -11.93 -13.07
N GLN A 237 12.27 -11.88 -13.82
CA GLN A 237 12.33 -12.47 -15.17
C GLN A 237 13.01 -13.84 -15.16
N ALA A 238 13.97 -14.04 -14.25
CA ALA A 238 14.64 -15.32 -14.08
C ALA A 238 13.75 -16.32 -13.31
N ALA A 239 13.85 -17.60 -13.68
CA ALA A 239 13.21 -18.67 -12.94
C ALA A 239 13.73 -18.72 -11.48
N PRO A 240 12.87 -19.05 -10.51
CA PRO A 240 13.27 -19.14 -9.11
C PRO A 240 14.27 -20.29 -8.90
N LYS A 241 15.23 -20.08 -8.00
CA LYS A 241 16.18 -21.11 -7.57
C LYS A 241 15.50 -22.09 -6.60
N ALA A 242 16.00 -23.32 -6.49
CA ALA A 242 15.46 -24.35 -5.58
C ALA A 242 15.32 -23.85 -4.12
N GLY A 243 16.31 -23.10 -3.62
CA GLY A 243 16.24 -22.52 -2.27
C GLY A 243 15.12 -21.49 -2.10
N ALA A 244 14.81 -20.71 -3.13
CA ALA A 244 13.70 -19.76 -3.10
C ALA A 244 12.34 -20.49 -3.09
N ILE A 245 12.22 -21.60 -3.82
CA ILE A 245 11.03 -22.45 -3.83
C ILE A 245 10.79 -23.04 -2.43
N ALA A 246 11.81 -23.66 -1.83
CA ALA A 246 11.69 -24.22 -0.48
C ALA A 246 11.34 -23.15 0.58
N GLN A 247 11.90 -21.94 0.44
CA GLN A 247 11.54 -20.82 1.32
C GLN A 247 10.08 -20.39 1.13
N ALA A 248 9.60 -20.36 -0.12
CA ALA A 248 8.20 -20.05 -0.43
C ALA A 248 7.24 -21.08 0.14
N GLU A 249 7.53 -22.38 -0.02
CA GLU A 249 6.71 -23.46 0.55
C GLU A 249 6.56 -23.31 2.06
N LYS A 250 7.68 -23.16 2.78
CA LYS A 250 7.68 -22.96 4.24
C LYS A 250 6.89 -21.71 4.65
N LEU A 251 7.07 -20.61 3.94
CA LEU A 251 6.39 -19.34 4.24
C LEU A 251 4.88 -19.44 3.98
N PHE A 252 4.47 -20.08 2.89
CA PHE A 252 3.06 -20.28 2.55
C PHE A 252 2.36 -21.23 3.51
N GLU A 253 3.03 -22.29 3.95
CA GLU A 253 2.56 -23.18 5.00
C GLU A 253 2.38 -22.44 6.33
N GLN A 254 3.40 -21.72 6.78
CA GLN A 254 3.38 -20.93 8.03
C GLN A 254 2.27 -19.88 8.05
N LEU A 255 1.97 -19.27 6.91
CA LEU A 255 0.96 -18.22 6.80
C LEU A 255 -0.43 -18.74 6.37
N GLY A 256 -0.53 -20.01 5.96
CA GLY A 256 -1.74 -20.64 5.44
C GLY A 256 -2.18 -20.12 4.06
N LEU A 257 -1.29 -19.54 3.26
CA LEU A 257 -1.62 -18.72 2.09
C LEU A 257 -2.04 -19.49 0.83
N ALA A 258 -1.87 -20.80 0.79
CA ALA A 258 -2.12 -21.60 -0.42
C ALA A 258 -3.52 -21.36 -1.05
N PRO A 259 -4.63 -21.27 -0.29
CA PRO A 259 -5.96 -21.04 -0.87
C PRO A 259 -6.13 -19.68 -1.56
N ALA A 260 -5.21 -18.72 -1.34
CA ALA A 260 -5.25 -17.41 -1.95
C ALA A 260 -4.58 -17.35 -3.33
N LEU A 261 -3.86 -18.41 -3.73
CA LEU A 261 -3.14 -18.48 -5.00
C LEU A 261 -4.06 -18.75 -6.19
N ASP A 262 -5.11 -19.55 -6.02
CA ASP A 262 -6.05 -19.83 -7.09
C ASP A 262 -6.93 -18.60 -7.35
N ARG A 263 -6.95 -18.16 -8.62
CA ARG A 263 -7.61 -16.93 -9.04
C ARG A 263 -8.67 -17.20 -10.08
N ARG A 264 -9.74 -16.40 -10.02
CA ARG A 264 -10.80 -16.36 -11.02
C ARG A 264 -11.17 -14.93 -11.39
N ILE A 265 -11.79 -14.75 -12.54
CA ILE A 265 -12.45 -13.49 -12.89
C ILE A 265 -13.61 -13.26 -11.92
N ALA A 266 -13.72 -12.05 -11.40
CA ALA A 266 -14.78 -11.67 -10.48
C ALA A 266 -16.13 -11.50 -11.22
N ARG A 267 -17.23 -11.77 -10.52
CA ARG A 267 -18.56 -11.48 -11.03
C ARG A 267 -19.01 -10.08 -10.63
N LEU A 268 -19.90 -9.49 -11.42
CA LEU A 268 -20.40 -8.14 -11.21
C LEU A 268 -21.12 -7.96 -9.86
N ASP A 269 -21.83 -8.99 -9.39
CA ASP A 269 -22.54 -8.98 -8.11
C ASP A 269 -21.60 -8.86 -6.91
N GLU A 270 -20.36 -9.33 -7.05
CA GLU A 270 -19.35 -9.38 -5.98
C GLU A 270 -18.60 -8.05 -5.78
N VAL A 271 -18.71 -7.14 -6.75
CA VAL A 271 -17.94 -5.89 -6.77
C VAL A 271 -18.75 -4.76 -6.13
N PRO A 272 -18.14 -3.97 -5.20
CA PRO A 272 -18.73 -2.75 -4.67
C PRO A 272 -19.04 -1.74 -5.79
N LYS A 273 -20.19 -1.06 -5.71
CA LYS A 273 -20.68 -0.19 -6.78
C LYS A 273 -20.82 1.23 -6.25
N VAL A 274 -20.25 2.19 -6.98
CA VAL A 274 -20.49 3.63 -6.79
C VAL A 274 -21.78 4.04 -7.51
N TRP A 275 -22.10 3.37 -8.61
CA TRP A 275 -23.36 3.53 -9.33
C TRP A 275 -23.77 2.20 -9.98
N ALA A 276 -25.07 1.98 -10.06
CA ALA A 276 -25.71 0.93 -10.85
C ALA A 276 -26.97 1.49 -11.50
N PRO A 277 -27.41 0.97 -12.66
CA PRO A 277 -28.68 1.36 -13.26
C PRO A 277 -29.83 1.20 -12.26
N LYS A 278 -30.77 2.14 -12.25
CA LYS A 278 -32.02 1.95 -11.53
C LYS A 278 -32.83 0.89 -12.29
N GLU A 279 -33.28 -0.16 -11.62
CA GLU A 279 -34.23 -1.09 -12.21
C GLU A 279 -35.43 -0.29 -12.72
N ALA A 280 -35.71 -0.38 -14.01
CA ALA A 280 -36.96 0.10 -14.54
C ALA A 280 -38.04 -0.77 -13.92
N GLU A 281 -38.95 -0.19 -13.12
CA GLU A 281 -40.23 -0.84 -12.84
C GLU A 281 -40.78 -1.27 -14.19
N ALA A 282 -41.05 -2.58 -14.33
CA ALA A 282 -41.70 -3.11 -15.53
C ALA A 282 -42.86 -2.17 -15.85
N PRO A 283 -42.96 -1.63 -17.08
CA PRO A 283 -44.00 -0.67 -17.40
C PRO A 283 -45.31 -1.31 -16.96
N LYS A 284 -46.01 -0.68 -16.00
CA LYS A 284 -47.35 -1.10 -15.60
C LYS A 284 -48.13 -1.09 -16.90
N THR A 285 -48.33 -2.27 -17.49
CA THR A 285 -49.12 -2.43 -18.70
C THR A 285 -50.43 -1.73 -18.38
N ALA A 286 -50.71 -0.62 -19.08
CA ALA A 286 -51.95 0.10 -18.91
C ALA A 286 -53.07 -0.94 -19.00
N GLY A 287 -53.76 -1.16 -17.89
CA GLY A 287 -54.61 -2.33 -17.62
C GLY A 287 -55.88 -2.33 -18.47
N GLY A 288 -55.73 -2.53 -19.78
CA GLY A 288 -56.82 -2.61 -20.73
C GLY A 288 -56.44 -3.42 -21.96
N LEU A 289 -57.45 -4.11 -22.52
CA LEU A 289 -57.37 -5.03 -23.67
C LEU A 289 -56.64 -4.45 -24.89
N PHE A 290 -56.53 -3.13 -25.01
CA PHE A 290 -55.95 -2.41 -26.15
C PHE A 290 -54.66 -1.63 -25.81
N GLY A 291 -54.04 -1.87 -24.65
CA GLY A 291 -52.79 -1.20 -24.24
C GLY A 291 -51.57 -1.50 -25.13
N HIS A 292 -51.71 -2.43 -26.08
CA HIS A 292 -50.72 -2.79 -27.08
C HIS A 292 -50.86 -2.00 -28.41
N LEU A 293 -51.89 -1.16 -28.55
CA LEU A 293 -52.11 -0.38 -29.77
C LEU A 293 -51.34 0.94 -29.71
N THR A 294 -50.44 1.16 -30.69
CA THR A 294 -49.76 2.45 -30.87
C THR A 294 -50.66 3.41 -31.64
N PRO A 295 -51.02 4.58 -31.08
CA PRO A 295 -51.88 5.55 -31.75
C PRO A 295 -51.28 6.04 -33.08
N LYS A 296 -52.12 6.09 -34.12
CA LYS A 296 -51.74 6.62 -35.43
C LYS A 296 -51.51 8.14 -35.32
N GLY A 297 -50.26 8.58 -35.45
CA GLY A 297 -49.85 10.00 -35.31
C GLY A 297 -48.70 10.24 -34.33
N ALA A 298 -48.27 9.22 -33.56
CA ALA A 298 -47.07 9.30 -32.73
C ALA A 298 -45.81 9.08 -33.58
N GLN A 299 -45.48 10.03 -34.46
CA GLN A 299 -44.11 10.09 -35.00
C GLN A 299 -43.22 10.72 -33.92
N PRO A 300 -42.13 10.04 -33.50
CA PRO A 300 -41.10 10.68 -32.69
C PRO A 300 -40.60 11.91 -33.43
N LEU A 301 -40.53 13.06 -32.75
CA LEU A 301 -39.85 14.23 -33.29
C LEU A 301 -38.43 13.81 -33.74
N PRO A 302 -37.92 14.30 -34.87
CA PRO A 302 -36.55 14.04 -35.28
C PRO A 302 -35.59 14.42 -34.14
N ALA A 303 -34.76 13.48 -33.71
CA ALA A 303 -33.79 13.74 -32.66
C ALA A 303 -32.80 14.81 -33.14
N MET A 304 -32.79 15.97 -32.48
CA MET A 304 -31.78 16.99 -32.71
C MET A 304 -30.44 16.51 -32.13
N GLU A 305 -29.39 16.52 -32.94
CA GLU A 305 -28.04 16.22 -32.45
C GLU A 305 -27.54 17.38 -31.57
N ILE A 306 -27.48 17.14 -30.26
CA ILE A 306 -26.91 18.07 -29.30
C ILE A 306 -25.41 17.74 -29.17
N PRO A 307 -24.50 18.72 -29.34
CA PRO A 307 -23.07 18.52 -29.12
C PRO A 307 -22.78 17.99 -27.71
N ALA A 308 -21.78 17.11 -27.61
CA ALA A 308 -21.38 16.56 -26.33
C ALA A 308 -20.87 17.67 -25.38
N SER A 309 -21.37 17.69 -24.15
CA SER A 309 -20.89 18.63 -23.13
C SER A 309 -19.53 18.17 -22.61
N LEU A 310 -18.51 19.03 -22.72
CA LEU A 310 -17.16 18.76 -22.20
C LEU A 310 -17.14 18.93 -20.68
N MET A 311 -16.62 17.92 -19.97
CA MET A 311 -16.37 18.00 -18.53
C MET A 311 -15.34 16.98 -18.08
N THR A 312 -14.86 17.11 -16.85
CA THR A 312 -13.89 16.18 -16.27
C THR A 312 -14.58 15.05 -15.51
N LEU A 313 -13.86 13.96 -15.28
CA LEU A 313 -14.44 12.76 -14.67
C LEU A 313 -14.95 13.04 -13.25
N GLN A 314 -14.19 13.77 -12.44
CA GLN A 314 -14.61 14.14 -11.08
C GLN A 314 -15.91 14.94 -11.10
N LYS A 315 -16.00 15.94 -11.98
CA LYS A 315 -17.23 16.73 -12.16
C LYS A 315 -18.39 15.88 -12.65
N PHE A 316 -18.17 14.95 -13.58
CA PHE A 316 -19.19 14.02 -14.07
C PHE A 316 -19.72 13.13 -12.94
N VAL A 317 -18.83 12.54 -12.15
CA VAL A 317 -19.19 11.68 -11.01
C VAL A 317 -20.00 12.44 -9.97
N GLN A 318 -19.63 13.69 -9.67
CA GLN A 318 -20.32 14.48 -8.65
C GLN A 318 -21.66 15.07 -9.11
N THR A 319 -21.76 15.49 -10.38
CA THR A 319 -22.90 16.30 -10.85
C THR A 319 -23.87 15.56 -11.76
N VAL A 320 -23.44 14.50 -12.46
CA VAL A 320 -24.26 13.79 -13.45
C VAL A 320 -24.69 12.42 -12.95
N ILE A 321 -23.77 11.63 -12.39
CA ILE A 321 -24.06 10.26 -11.93
C ILE A 321 -25.23 10.16 -10.93
N PRO A 322 -25.41 11.06 -9.95
CA PRO A 322 -26.52 10.95 -8.99
C PRO A 322 -27.92 10.96 -9.64
N GLY A 323 -28.07 11.61 -10.79
CA GLY A 323 -29.32 11.66 -11.55
C GLY A 323 -29.44 10.62 -12.67
N ALA A 324 -28.40 9.81 -12.89
CA ALA A 324 -28.34 8.88 -14.01
C ALA A 324 -29.18 7.61 -13.75
N GLU A 325 -30.11 7.32 -14.66
CA GLU A 325 -30.89 6.07 -14.68
C GLU A 325 -30.21 5.01 -15.55
N LYS A 326 -29.58 5.45 -16.65
CA LYS A 326 -28.84 4.59 -17.59
C LYS A 326 -27.62 5.36 -18.10
N ILE A 327 -26.48 4.67 -18.19
CA ILE A 327 -25.26 5.21 -18.79
C ILE A 327 -24.78 4.25 -19.88
N GLU A 328 -24.32 4.81 -20.99
CA GLU A 328 -23.68 4.09 -22.09
C GLU A 328 -22.33 4.73 -22.41
N VAL A 329 -21.35 3.93 -22.79
CA VAL A 329 -20.04 4.39 -23.27
C VAL A 329 -19.89 4.11 -24.76
N GLN A 330 -19.26 5.04 -25.48
CA GLN A 330 -18.91 4.83 -26.88
C GLN A 330 -17.63 3.99 -26.98
N LEU A 331 -17.73 2.82 -27.62
CA LEU A 331 -16.61 1.94 -27.93
C LEU A 331 -16.18 2.11 -29.40
N GLY A 332 -14.90 2.37 -29.61
CA GLY A 332 -14.28 2.46 -30.95
C GLY A 332 -13.64 1.15 -31.41
N ASP A 333 -13.10 1.14 -32.63
CA ASP A 333 -12.44 -0.03 -33.24
C ASP A 333 -11.01 -0.30 -32.71
N GLY A 334 -10.42 0.67 -32.00
CA GLY A 334 -9.07 0.57 -31.45
C GLY A 334 -8.97 -0.27 -30.18
N ASN A 335 -7.74 -0.42 -29.69
CA ASN A 335 -7.49 -0.99 -28.37
C ASN A 335 -7.93 0.01 -27.30
N LEU A 336 -8.76 -0.45 -26.37
CA LEU A 336 -9.25 0.31 -25.24
C LEU A 336 -8.62 -0.22 -23.95
N PRO A 337 -8.53 0.61 -22.89
CA PRO A 337 -7.93 0.21 -21.61
C PRO A 337 -8.94 -0.61 -20.81
N PHE A 338 -9.27 -1.80 -21.30
CA PHE A 338 -10.08 -2.74 -20.54
C PHE A 338 -9.34 -3.24 -19.30
N LEU A 339 -10.07 -3.32 -18.20
CA LEU A 339 -9.65 -3.91 -16.95
C LEU A 339 -10.57 -5.06 -16.60
N VAL A 340 -9.97 -6.18 -16.21
CA VAL A 340 -10.66 -7.38 -15.76
C VAL A 340 -10.40 -7.53 -14.27
N MET A 341 -11.46 -7.50 -13.47
CA MET A 341 -11.36 -7.72 -12.03
C MET A 341 -11.22 -9.21 -11.73
N THR A 342 -10.37 -9.53 -10.77
CA THR A 342 -10.10 -10.92 -10.35
C THR A 342 -10.31 -11.05 -8.85
N THR A 343 -10.61 -12.25 -8.39
CA THR A 343 -10.73 -12.58 -6.97
C THR A 343 -10.18 -13.98 -6.71
N ALA A 344 -10.09 -14.36 -5.43
CA ALA A 344 -9.68 -15.71 -5.06
C ALA A 344 -10.79 -16.70 -5.43
N VAL A 345 -10.40 -17.91 -5.83
CA VAL A 345 -11.37 -19.01 -6.03
C VAL A 345 -12.00 -19.39 -4.70
N ASN A 346 -11.18 -19.51 -3.65
CA ASN A 346 -11.66 -19.74 -2.30
C ASN A 346 -12.12 -18.43 -1.65
N ALA A 347 -13.40 -18.37 -1.24
CA ALA A 347 -14.00 -17.18 -0.61
C ALA A 347 -13.37 -16.86 0.76
N ASP A 348 -12.92 -17.89 1.49
CA ASP A 348 -12.28 -17.77 2.80
C ASP A 348 -10.75 -17.69 2.70
N ALA A 349 -10.22 -17.41 1.51
CA ALA A 349 -8.79 -17.29 1.30
C ALA A 349 -8.18 -16.21 2.22
N PRO A 350 -7.06 -16.51 2.89
CA PRO A 350 -6.39 -15.51 3.72
C PRO A 350 -5.83 -14.37 2.86
N ARG A 351 -5.62 -13.22 3.51
CA ARG A 351 -5.11 -12.02 2.85
C ARG A 351 -3.74 -12.24 2.20
N LEU A 352 -3.71 -12.17 0.88
CA LEU A 352 -2.49 -12.18 0.05
C LEU A 352 -2.05 -10.75 -0.36
N LEU A 353 -3.02 -9.86 -0.54
CA LEU A 353 -2.84 -8.54 -1.15
C LEU A 353 -2.56 -7.45 -0.09
N HIS A 354 -2.16 -6.28 -0.57
CA HIS A 354 -1.93 -5.09 0.26
C HIS A 354 -3.17 -4.64 1.04
N TRP A 355 -4.36 -4.82 0.49
CA TRP A 355 -5.65 -4.45 1.09
C TRP A 355 -6.35 -5.67 1.73
N GLU A 356 -7.47 -5.45 2.43
CA GLU A 356 -8.11 -6.47 3.29
C GLU A 356 -9.11 -7.39 2.54
N HIS A 357 -9.29 -7.22 1.23
CA HIS A 357 -10.16 -8.05 0.39
C HIS A 357 -9.38 -8.83 -0.69
N PRO A 358 -9.92 -9.94 -1.23
CA PRO A 358 -9.19 -10.78 -2.19
C PRO A 358 -9.18 -10.21 -3.62
N PHE A 359 -9.93 -9.14 -3.91
CA PHE A 359 -10.06 -8.62 -5.27
C PHE A 359 -8.81 -7.91 -5.78
N SER A 360 -8.47 -8.14 -7.04
CA SER A 360 -7.40 -7.45 -7.77
C SER A 360 -7.83 -7.26 -9.23
N TRP A 361 -6.90 -7.00 -10.13
CA TRP A 361 -7.20 -6.80 -11.54
C TRP A 361 -6.02 -7.15 -12.42
N TYR A 362 -6.29 -7.35 -13.71
CA TYR A 362 -5.28 -7.29 -14.75
C TYR A 362 -5.75 -6.44 -15.94
N VAL A 363 -4.79 -6.05 -16.76
CA VAL A 363 -5.00 -5.39 -18.05
C VAL A 363 -4.11 -6.07 -19.08
N TRP A 364 -4.54 -6.06 -20.34
CA TRP A 364 -3.66 -6.43 -21.45
C TRP A 364 -2.74 -5.26 -21.80
N HIS A 365 -1.44 -5.51 -21.90
CA HIS A 365 -0.48 -4.49 -22.28
C HIS A 365 -0.81 -3.94 -23.69
N GLY A 366 -0.94 -2.63 -23.82
CA GLY A 366 -1.39 -1.98 -25.06
C GLY A 366 -2.91 -1.98 -25.27
N GLY A 367 -3.69 -2.38 -24.27
CA GLY A 367 -5.14 -2.45 -24.32
C GLY A 367 -5.67 -3.66 -25.10
N ALA A 368 -6.98 -3.68 -25.31
CA ALA A 368 -7.66 -4.74 -26.06
C ALA A 368 -8.87 -4.18 -26.81
N PRO A 369 -9.23 -4.75 -27.98
CA PRO A 369 -10.41 -4.31 -28.73
C PRO A 369 -11.70 -4.81 -28.07
N ALA A 370 -12.81 -4.09 -28.26
CA ALA A 370 -14.12 -4.44 -27.70
C ALA A 370 -14.56 -5.88 -28.00
N ARG A 371 -14.28 -6.36 -29.22
CA ARG A 371 -14.61 -7.74 -29.66
C ARG A 371 -13.98 -8.83 -28.80
N GLN A 372 -12.83 -8.58 -28.17
CA GLN A 372 -12.20 -9.55 -27.28
C GLN A 372 -13.10 -9.84 -26.07
N TYR A 373 -13.92 -8.88 -25.67
CA TYR A 373 -14.81 -9.01 -24.53
C TYR A 373 -16.27 -9.35 -24.93
N GLY A 374 -16.48 -9.83 -26.17
CA GLY A 374 -17.81 -10.09 -26.71
C GLY A 374 -18.63 -8.83 -27.02
N LEU A 375 -18.01 -7.66 -27.05
CA LEU A 375 -18.68 -6.38 -27.30
C LEU A 375 -18.51 -5.93 -28.75
N SER A 376 -19.47 -5.13 -29.23
CA SER A 376 -19.40 -4.47 -30.54
C SER A 376 -18.98 -3.00 -30.40
N THR A 377 -18.54 -2.40 -31.50
CA THR A 377 -18.34 -0.95 -31.55
C THR A 377 -19.68 -0.21 -31.52
N GLY A 378 -19.66 1.04 -31.06
CA GLY A 378 -20.87 1.82 -30.80
C GLY A 378 -21.14 2.01 -29.30
N TRP A 379 -22.39 2.30 -28.97
CA TRP A 379 -22.81 2.55 -27.58
C TRP A 379 -23.01 1.23 -26.83
N ALA A 380 -22.18 0.98 -25.82
CA ALA A 380 -22.31 -0.14 -24.90
C ALA A 380 -22.89 0.32 -23.55
N LYS A 381 -23.82 -0.44 -22.99
CA LYS A 381 -24.43 -0.13 -21.69
C LYS A 381 -23.45 -0.40 -20.56
N LEU A 382 -23.46 0.48 -19.55
CA LEU A 382 -22.78 0.22 -18.29
C LEU A 382 -23.69 -0.61 -17.40
N ALA A 383 -23.11 -1.65 -16.80
CA ALA A 383 -23.76 -2.46 -15.78
C ALA A 383 -23.53 -1.88 -14.38
N ALA A 384 -22.39 -1.25 -14.15
CA ALA A 384 -22.09 -0.53 -12.91
C ALA A 384 -20.88 0.40 -13.10
N ILE A 385 -20.65 1.25 -12.11
CA ILE A 385 -19.41 2.00 -11.94
C ILE A 385 -18.81 1.62 -10.59
N THR A 386 -17.50 1.40 -10.55
CA THR A 386 -16.76 1.09 -9.31
C THR A 386 -15.42 1.80 -9.30
N ARG A 387 -14.72 1.78 -8.17
CA ARG A 387 -13.33 2.24 -8.05
C ARG A 387 -12.37 1.07 -8.28
N LEU A 388 -11.09 1.40 -8.43
CA LEU A 388 -10.04 0.38 -8.42
C LEU A 388 -10.06 -0.40 -7.08
N PRO A 389 -9.87 -1.72 -7.07
CA PRO A 389 -9.89 -2.51 -5.84
C PRO A 389 -8.98 -1.96 -4.72
N ALA A 390 -7.78 -1.47 -5.07
CA ALA A 390 -6.86 -0.86 -4.09
C ALA A 390 -7.41 0.39 -3.36
N ARG A 391 -8.54 0.94 -3.82
CA ARG A 391 -9.16 2.19 -3.33
C ARG A 391 -10.58 1.96 -2.78
N TRP A 392 -11.04 0.71 -2.62
CA TRP A 392 -12.38 0.45 -2.08
C TRP A 392 -12.50 0.86 -0.60
N ASP A 393 -11.49 0.51 0.20
CA ASP A 393 -11.48 0.77 1.65
C ASP A 393 -10.58 1.96 2.04
N ASP A 394 -10.12 2.76 1.06
CA ASP A 394 -9.26 3.91 1.34
C ASP A 394 -9.53 5.10 0.41
N ASP A 395 -9.89 6.21 1.06
CA ASP A 395 -9.98 7.54 0.46
C ASP A 395 -8.73 8.39 0.72
N GLY A 396 -7.78 7.89 1.51
CA GLY A 396 -6.56 8.59 1.87
C GLY A 396 -5.39 8.33 0.92
N GLU A 397 -4.20 8.43 1.49
CA GLU A 397 -2.92 8.23 0.79
C GLU A 397 -2.48 6.75 0.77
N ARG A 398 -3.19 5.88 1.49
CA ARG A 398 -2.85 4.45 1.54
C ARG A 398 -3.10 3.86 0.16
N PHE A 399 -2.12 3.12 -0.38
CA PHE A 399 -2.24 2.51 -1.71
C PHE A 399 -2.42 3.47 -2.90
N LYS A 400 -2.31 4.80 -2.71
CA LYS A 400 -2.41 5.79 -3.79
C LYS A 400 -1.38 5.58 -4.91
N HIS A 401 -0.23 4.98 -4.59
CA HIS A 401 0.75 4.54 -5.57
C HIS A 401 0.22 3.51 -6.57
N HIS A 402 -0.92 2.85 -6.34
CA HIS A 402 -1.59 2.03 -7.36
C HIS A 402 -2.31 2.85 -8.44
N GLY A 403 -2.52 4.15 -8.17
CA GLY A 403 -3.22 5.12 -9.02
C GLY A 403 -4.70 5.26 -8.65
N ASP A 404 -5.26 6.42 -8.96
CA ASP A 404 -6.70 6.68 -8.85
C ASP A 404 -7.41 6.34 -10.17
N SER A 405 -8.50 5.58 -10.07
CA SER A 405 -9.28 5.13 -11.23
C SER A 405 -10.75 4.90 -10.89
N VAL A 406 -11.60 5.14 -11.89
CA VAL A 406 -13.00 4.71 -11.98
C VAL A 406 -13.11 3.67 -13.09
N ILE A 407 -13.77 2.55 -12.81
CA ILE A 407 -13.99 1.48 -13.76
C ILE A 407 -15.45 1.50 -14.23
N LEU A 408 -15.64 1.66 -15.54
CA LEU A 408 -16.94 1.60 -16.19
C LEU A 408 -17.24 0.14 -16.57
N LEU A 409 -17.88 -0.61 -15.66
CA LEU A 409 -18.19 -2.03 -15.87
C LEU A 409 -19.29 -2.16 -16.92
N LEU A 410 -19.06 -3.01 -17.93
CA LEU A 410 -19.91 -3.09 -19.13
C LEU A 410 -20.86 -4.27 -19.07
N ASP A 411 -22.10 -4.02 -19.47
CA ASP A 411 -23.12 -5.06 -19.61
C ASP A 411 -22.74 -6.06 -20.69
N GLY A 412 -22.90 -7.35 -20.41
CA GLY A 412 -22.57 -8.45 -21.32
C GLY A 412 -21.08 -8.69 -21.59
N ALA A 413 -20.15 -7.92 -20.99
CA ALA A 413 -18.71 -8.12 -21.24
C ALA A 413 -18.22 -9.46 -20.68
N ARG A 414 -17.49 -10.24 -21.49
CA ARG A 414 -16.91 -11.54 -21.15
C ARG A 414 -15.53 -11.70 -21.76
N GLU A 415 -14.52 -12.00 -20.96
CA GLU A 415 -13.18 -12.28 -21.47
C GLU A 415 -13.21 -13.55 -22.34
N THR A 416 -12.46 -13.54 -23.44
CA THR A 416 -12.35 -14.69 -24.35
C THR A 416 -10.98 -15.34 -24.30
N ARG A 417 -10.00 -14.66 -23.71
CA ARG A 417 -8.62 -15.15 -23.60
C ARG A 417 -8.33 -15.66 -22.20
N HIS A 418 -7.68 -16.81 -22.13
CA HIS A 418 -7.13 -17.28 -20.86
C HIS A 418 -5.94 -16.41 -20.45
N ALA A 419 -6.07 -15.75 -19.31
CA ALA A 419 -4.97 -15.09 -18.63
C ALA A 419 -4.26 -16.08 -17.69
N SER A 420 -3.01 -15.75 -17.35
CA SER A 420 -2.32 -16.30 -16.18
C SER A 420 -3.08 -15.96 -14.89
N LEU A 421 -2.67 -16.45 -13.72
CA LEU A 421 -3.33 -16.12 -12.44
C LEU A 421 -3.34 -14.62 -12.08
N ALA A 422 -2.58 -13.78 -12.79
CA ALA A 422 -2.53 -12.33 -12.59
C ALA A 422 -2.19 -11.94 -11.13
N LEU A 423 -1.33 -12.73 -10.49
CA LEU A 423 -0.77 -12.44 -9.18
C LEU A 423 0.44 -11.53 -9.35
N PHE A 424 0.22 -10.22 -9.26
CA PHE A 424 1.29 -9.23 -9.43
C PHE A 424 2.02 -8.97 -8.11
N PRO A 425 3.36 -9.11 -8.06
CA PRO A 425 4.17 -8.78 -6.90
C PRO A 425 3.91 -7.38 -6.33
N GLU A 426 3.60 -6.41 -7.20
CA GLU A 426 3.29 -5.03 -6.82
C GLU A 426 2.04 -4.95 -5.92
N HIS A 427 1.09 -5.90 -6.03
CA HIS A 427 -0.15 -5.90 -5.24
C HIS A 427 -0.04 -6.70 -3.93
N MET A 428 1.07 -7.42 -3.73
CA MET A 428 1.25 -8.37 -2.64
C MET A 428 1.83 -7.73 -1.39
N ARG A 429 1.39 -8.17 -0.22
CA ARG A 429 1.91 -7.65 1.06
C ARG A 429 3.42 -7.86 1.22
N GLY A 430 4.08 -6.92 1.90
CA GLY A 430 5.55 -6.92 2.05
C GLY A 430 6.15 -8.17 2.70
N GLU A 431 5.41 -8.88 3.57
CA GLU A 431 5.88 -10.09 4.25
C GLU A 431 6.28 -11.23 3.30
N ILE A 432 5.79 -11.23 2.06
CA ILE A 432 6.09 -12.25 1.05
C ILE A 432 7.05 -11.76 -0.04
N HIS A 433 7.66 -10.58 0.14
CA HIS A 433 8.58 -9.98 -0.83
C HIS A 433 9.73 -10.90 -1.24
N GLY A 434 10.32 -11.61 -0.26
CA GLY A 434 11.44 -12.52 -0.49
C GLY A 434 11.15 -13.68 -1.44
N VAL A 435 9.87 -13.98 -1.70
CA VAL A 435 9.43 -15.10 -2.53
C VAL A 435 8.64 -14.67 -3.78
N HIS A 436 8.65 -13.38 -4.11
CA HIS A 436 7.97 -12.84 -5.29
C HIS A 436 8.37 -13.54 -6.60
N SER A 437 9.62 -14.00 -6.73
CA SER A 437 10.08 -14.75 -7.91
C SER A 437 9.36 -16.08 -8.09
N VAL A 438 9.05 -16.78 -6.99
CA VAL A 438 8.29 -18.04 -7.00
C VAL A 438 6.82 -17.75 -7.32
N ILE A 439 6.23 -16.74 -6.70
CA ILE A 439 4.81 -16.39 -6.93
C ILE A 439 4.59 -15.94 -8.38
N GLU A 440 5.49 -15.11 -8.94
CA GLU A 440 5.43 -14.69 -10.33
C GLU A 440 5.54 -15.90 -11.29
N ALA A 441 6.45 -16.84 -11.01
CA ALA A 441 6.59 -18.06 -11.81
C ALA A 441 5.34 -18.95 -11.71
N HIS A 442 4.81 -19.16 -10.51
CA HIS A 442 3.56 -19.88 -10.29
C HIS A 442 2.40 -19.21 -11.04
N SER A 443 2.27 -17.89 -10.92
CA SER A 443 1.24 -17.11 -11.59
C SER A 443 1.25 -17.32 -13.09
N ARG A 444 2.44 -17.26 -13.71
CA ARG A 444 2.63 -17.45 -15.15
C ARG A 444 2.27 -18.85 -15.63
N SER A 445 2.50 -19.87 -14.79
CA SER A 445 2.18 -21.26 -15.12
C SER A 445 0.71 -21.64 -14.88
N GLY A 446 0.03 -20.94 -13.97
CA GLY A 446 -1.37 -21.19 -13.65
C GLY A 446 -2.33 -20.53 -14.64
N GLN A 447 -3.57 -21.00 -14.63
CA GLN A 447 -4.63 -20.53 -15.52
C GLN A 447 -5.75 -19.87 -14.71
N MET A 448 -6.12 -18.65 -15.10
CA MET A 448 -7.25 -17.93 -14.51
C MET A 448 -8.55 -18.71 -14.74
N GLN A 449 -9.29 -18.94 -13.66
CA GLN A 449 -10.61 -19.57 -13.70
C GLN A 449 -11.73 -18.54 -13.95
N GLY A 450 -12.95 -19.03 -14.12
CA GLY A 450 -14.15 -18.19 -14.20
C GLY A 450 -14.29 -17.40 -15.50
N LEU A 451 -13.82 -17.94 -16.62
CA LEU A 451 -13.95 -17.31 -17.93
C LEU A 451 -15.43 -17.20 -18.37
N GLU A 452 -16.25 -18.19 -18.01
CA GLU A 452 -17.66 -18.28 -18.42
C GLU A 452 -18.58 -17.37 -17.59
N ASP A 453 -18.35 -17.28 -16.27
CA ASP A 453 -19.18 -16.54 -15.32
C ASP A 453 -18.63 -15.15 -14.95
N GLY A 454 -17.33 -14.94 -15.18
CA GLY A 454 -16.63 -13.68 -14.94
C GLY A 454 -17.22 -12.51 -15.72
N SER A 455 -17.70 -11.50 -15.01
CA SER A 455 -18.48 -10.39 -15.58
C SER A 455 -18.09 -9.00 -15.08
N ALA A 456 -17.16 -8.90 -14.12
CA ALA A 456 -16.62 -7.64 -13.66
C ALA A 456 -15.50 -7.14 -14.60
N ILE A 457 -15.89 -6.73 -15.80
CA ILE A 457 -15.01 -6.26 -16.88
C ILE A 457 -15.47 -4.87 -17.34
N GLY A 458 -14.54 -3.94 -17.51
CA GLY A 458 -14.89 -2.57 -17.85
C GLY A 458 -13.75 -1.73 -18.41
N ILE A 459 -14.04 -0.47 -18.71
CA ILE A 459 -13.05 0.53 -19.14
C ILE A 459 -12.40 1.18 -17.91
N ASP A 460 -11.07 1.18 -17.85
CA ASP A 460 -10.27 1.83 -16.81
C ASP A 460 -10.06 3.32 -17.13
N MET A 461 -10.74 4.19 -16.38
CA MET A 461 -10.64 5.66 -16.48
C MET A 461 -9.58 6.21 -15.52
N ARG A 462 -8.37 5.63 -15.51
CA ARG A 462 -7.26 6.02 -14.63
C ARG A 462 -6.78 7.44 -14.89
N GLN A 463 -6.48 8.22 -13.84
CA GLN A 463 -6.10 9.64 -13.94
C GLN A 463 -5.07 9.96 -15.02
N ASN A 464 -3.97 9.19 -15.07
CA ASN A 464 -2.90 9.32 -16.07
C ASN A 464 -2.92 8.15 -17.09
N GLY A 465 -4.11 7.67 -17.44
CA GLY A 465 -4.32 6.50 -18.31
C GLY A 465 -4.87 6.84 -19.69
N GLY A 466 -4.82 5.87 -20.60
CA GLY A 466 -5.32 5.98 -21.98
C GLY A 466 -6.84 5.88 -22.14
N GLY A 467 -7.62 6.05 -21.05
CA GLY A 467 -9.09 6.00 -21.09
C GLY A 467 -9.73 7.27 -21.61
N TYR A 468 -8.94 8.34 -21.77
CA TYR A 468 -9.43 9.65 -22.20
C TYR A 468 -9.02 9.99 -23.64
N PRO A 469 -9.83 10.79 -24.35
CA PRO A 469 -11.19 11.18 -23.98
C PRO A 469 -12.17 10.00 -24.17
N VAL A 470 -13.26 9.99 -23.39
CA VAL A 470 -14.37 9.04 -23.54
C VAL A 470 -15.70 9.77 -23.75
N LEU A 471 -16.58 9.20 -24.56
CA LEU A 471 -17.95 9.70 -24.72
C LEU A 471 -18.91 8.84 -23.90
N LEU A 472 -19.66 9.50 -23.03
CA LEU A 472 -20.68 8.88 -22.18
C LEU A 472 -22.06 9.45 -22.52
N ARG A 473 -23.02 8.58 -22.81
CA ARG A 473 -24.42 8.97 -22.99
C ARG A 473 -25.19 8.61 -21.72
N VAL A 474 -25.73 9.62 -21.06
CA VAL A 474 -26.50 9.45 -19.82
C VAL A 474 -27.96 9.70 -20.11
N THR A 475 -28.82 8.83 -19.59
CA THR A 475 -30.27 9.03 -19.59
C THR A 475 -30.74 9.19 -18.15
N GLY A 476 -31.55 10.22 -17.91
CA GLY A 476 -32.19 10.48 -16.62
C GLY A 476 -33.43 11.36 -16.82
N ALA A 477 -34.49 11.10 -16.04
CA ALA A 477 -35.76 11.82 -16.15
C ALA A 477 -36.32 11.88 -17.60
N GLY A 478 -36.17 10.78 -18.35
CA GLY A 478 -36.66 10.66 -19.72
C GLY A 478 -35.89 11.45 -20.79
N ARG A 479 -34.72 12.03 -20.46
CA ARG A 479 -33.86 12.75 -21.40
C ARG A 479 -32.50 12.08 -21.50
N SER A 480 -31.92 12.08 -22.71
CA SER A 480 -30.56 11.61 -22.94
C SER A 480 -29.63 12.77 -23.30
N GLN A 481 -28.45 12.81 -22.69
CA GLN A 481 -27.40 13.78 -23.00
C GLN A 481 -26.05 13.07 -23.14
N THR A 482 -25.25 13.51 -24.11
CA THR A 482 -23.88 13.01 -24.31
C THR A 482 -22.88 13.96 -23.65
N TYR A 483 -21.91 13.36 -22.97
CA TYR A 483 -20.79 14.04 -22.31
C TYR A 483 -19.48 13.55 -22.88
N LYS A 484 -18.55 14.46 -23.12
CA LYS A 484 -17.16 14.14 -23.45
C LYS A 484 -16.32 14.33 -22.20
N ILE A 485 -15.81 13.23 -21.67
CA ILE A 485 -14.90 13.23 -20.53
C ILE A 485 -13.48 13.24 -21.05
N ASP A 486 -12.75 14.32 -20.83
CA ASP A 486 -11.43 14.55 -21.43
C ASP A 486 -10.25 14.30 -20.50
N ARG A 487 -10.46 14.34 -19.19
CA ARG A 487 -9.45 14.04 -18.16
C ARG A 487 -10.10 13.78 -16.80
N TRP A 488 -9.27 13.49 -15.81
CA TRP A 488 -9.69 13.20 -14.44
C TRP A 488 -10.35 14.38 -13.72
N ASP A 489 -9.70 15.55 -13.65
CA ASP A 489 -10.17 16.77 -12.95
C ASP A 489 -10.13 18.04 -13.81
#